data_AF-A0A4R5YDG8-F1
#
_entry.id   AF-A0A4R5YDG8-F1
#
_cell.length_a   1.000
_cell.length_b   1.000
_cell.length_c   1.000
_cell.angle_alpha   90.00
_cell.angle_beta   90.00
_cell.angle_gamma   90.00
#
_symmetry.space_group_name_H-M   'P 1'
#
loop_
_entity.id
_entity.type
_entity.pdbx_description
1 polymer ?
#
loop_
_entity_poly.entity_id
_entity_poly.type
_entity_poly.pdbx_seq_one_letter_code
_entity_poly.pdbx_strand_id
1 'polypeptide(L)'
;MLAAGRWKELEQSGTHSIYLADRQVDGLAHLPISLAVRQHVAPAGVIFADGVQALTRAPVDSIDSAIGPILRWQGEKGGEGDTAGITTRTIGYGFAVPDADGRRGLVFTAAVPYPDGADPALIDGATELVDSIMETFRWR
;
A
#
# COMPACT_ATOMS: atom_id res chain seq x y z
N MET A 1 9.79 1.46 20.21
CA MET A 1 10.18 2.70 19.50
C MET A 1 10.78 2.34 18.14
N LEU A 2 10.01 1.63 17.29
CA LEU A 2 10.47 1.03 16.02
C LEU A 2 10.07 1.86 14.78
N ALA A 3 9.12 2.79 14.94
CA ALA A 3 8.67 3.66 13.85
C ALA A 3 9.77 4.64 13.38
N ALA A 4 10.64 5.12 14.28
CA ALA A 4 11.57 6.20 13.97
C ALA A 4 12.65 5.83 12.92
N GLY A 5 13.11 4.57 12.90
CA GLY A 5 14.15 4.12 11.95
C GLY A 5 13.64 4.03 10.51
N ARG A 6 12.46 3.42 10.31
CA ARG A 6 11.80 3.36 8.99
C ARG A 6 11.41 4.74 8.47
N TRP A 7 11.08 5.68 9.36
CA TRP A 7 10.70 7.03 8.97
C TRP A 7 11.78 7.74 8.16
N LYS A 8 13.05 7.58 8.55
CA LYS A 8 14.17 8.26 7.89
C LYS A 8 14.43 7.73 6.48
N GLU A 9 14.20 6.43 6.25
CA GLU A 9 14.32 5.79 4.93
C GLU A 9 13.15 6.18 3.99
N LEU A 10 11.95 6.36 4.55
CA LEU A 10 10.78 6.82 3.80
C LEU A 10 10.91 8.31 3.41
N GLU A 11 11.39 9.17 4.29
CA GLU A 11 11.65 10.58 3.96
C GLU A 11 12.70 10.74 2.85
N GLN A 12 13.78 9.95 2.89
CA GLN A 12 14.84 9.99 1.87
C GLN A 12 14.38 9.52 0.49
N SER A 13 13.28 8.75 0.41
CA SER A 13 12.70 8.29 -0.85
C SER A 13 11.59 9.18 -1.40
N GLY A 14 11.36 10.35 -0.78
CA GLY A 14 10.26 11.25 -1.16
C GLY A 14 8.88 10.67 -0.83
N THR A 15 8.81 9.77 0.15
CA THR A 15 7.56 9.11 0.52
C THR A 15 6.74 10.00 1.45
N HIS A 16 5.49 10.24 1.11
CA HIS A 16 4.51 10.88 2.01
C HIS A 16 3.71 9.80 2.75
N SER A 17 3.51 9.96 4.07
CA SER A 17 2.75 9.01 4.88
C SER A 17 1.59 9.65 5.64
N ILE A 18 0.47 8.94 5.70
CA ILE A 18 -0.68 9.28 6.55
C ILE A 18 -0.86 8.14 7.55
N TYR A 19 -0.86 8.47 8.83
CA TYR A 19 -1.18 7.55 9.92
C TYR A 19 -2.57 7.87 10.46
N LEU A 20 -3.46 6.88 10.43
CA LEU A 20 -4.77 6.99 11.06
C LEU A 20 -4.68 6.33 12.44
N ALA A 21 -4.61 7.16 13.48
CA ALA A 21 -4.64 6.68 14.85
C ALA A 21 -6.05 6.22 15.20
N ASP A 22 -6.18 4.98 15.68
CA ASP A 22 -7.42 4.47 16.25
C ASP A 22 -7.72 5.24 17.54
N ARG A 23 -8.77 6.06 17.52
CA ARG A 23 -9.41 6.48 18.77
C ARG A 23 -10.33 5.32 19.14
N GLN A 24 -10.19 4.77 20.33
CA GLN A 24 -11.19 3.83 20.87
C GLN A 24 -12.59 4.44 20.72
N VAL A 25 -13.33 3.95 19.74
CA VAL A 25 -14.77 4.13 19.62
C VAL A 25 -15.35 2.87 20.22
N ASP A 26 -16.16 3.02 21.28
CA ASP A 26 -16.78 1.88 21.95
C ASP A 26 -17.48 0.97 20.92
N GLY A 27 -17.01 -0.28 20.80
CA GLY A 27 -17.57 -1.29 19.90
C GLY A 27 -16.91 -1.45 18.53
N LEU A 28 -15.93 -0.61 18.14
CA LEU A 28 -15.12 -0.85 16.94
C LEU A 28 -13.65 -1.09 17.30
N ALA A 29 -13.18 -2.31 17.08
CA ALA A 29 -11.75 -2.60 17.04
C ALA A 29 -11.23 -2.25 15.64
N HIS A 30 -10.45 -1.19 15.50
CA HIS A 30 -9.84 -0.85 14.20
C HIS A 30 -8.38 -1.30 14.16
N LEU A 31 -8.01 -1.99 13.09
CA LEU A 31 -6.61 -2.28 12.83
C LEU A 31 -5.88 -0.99 12.43
N PRO A 32 -4.65 -0.75 12.90
CA PRO A 32 -3.88 0.39 12.44
C PRO A 32 -3.58 0.26 10.94
N ILE A 33 -3.67 1.36 10.21
CA ILE A 33 -3.37 1.42 8.77
C ILE A 33 -2.32 2.51 8.56
N SER A 34 -1.27 2.17 7.84
CA SER A 34 -0.33 3.14 7.30
C SER A 34 -0.39 3.11 5.77
N LEU A 35 -0.44 4.29 5.15
CA LEU A 35 -0.41 4.45 3.70
C LEU A 35 0.79 5.30 3.33
N ALA A 36 1.60 4.79 2.41
CA ALA A 36 2.76 5.45 1.86
C ALA A 36 2.60 5.61 0.34
N VAL A 37 3.04 6.74 -0.21
CA VAL A 37 3.09 6.95 -1.67
C VAL A 37 4.48 7.39 -2.09
N ARG A 38 4.96 6.85 -3.21
CA ARG A 38 6.19 7.31 -3.86
C ARG A 38 5.99 7.42 -5.37
N GLN A 39 6.75 8.32 -5.99
CA GLN A 39 6.91 8.29 -7.44
C GLN A 39 7.81 7.12 -7.83
N HIS A 40 7.42 6.40 -8.88
CA HIS A 40 8.22 5.35 -9.48
C HIS A 40 8.42 5.63 -10.96
N VAL A 41 9.65 5.42 -11.42
CA VAL A 41 10.05 5.53 -12.81
C VAL A 41 10.62 4.18 -13.22
N ALA A 42 9.95 3.51 -14.14
CA ALA A 42 10.43 2.24 -14.69
C ALA A 42 11.74 2.45 -15.46
N PRO A 43 12.61 1.43 -15.54
CA PRO A 43 13.83 1.48 -16.36
C PRO A 43 13.56 1.88 -17.82
N ALA A 44 14.60 2.30 -18.53
CA ALA A 44 14.48 2.63 -19.94
C ALA A 44 13.99 1.42 -20.75
N GLY A 45 12.98 1.63 -21.61
CA GLY A 45 12.38 0.57 -22.43
C GLY A 45 11.36 -0.32 -21.70
N VAL A 46 11.07 -0.06 -20.42
CA VAL A 46 10.11 -0.82 -19.60
C VAL A 46 8.90 0.05 -19.31
N ILE A 47 7.69 -0.43 -19.59
CA ILE A 47 6.47 0.30 -19.23
C ILE A 47 6.23 0.26 -17.73
N PHE A 48 5.49 1.22 -17.20
CA PHE A 48 5.24 1.35 -15.77
C PHE A 48 4.68 0.06 -15.15
N ALA A 49 3.78 -0.64 -15.84
CA ALA A 49 3.17 -1.87 -15.35
C ALA A 49 4.18 -2.99 -15.09
N ASP A 50 5.09 -3.21 -16.04
CA ASP A 50 6.19 -4.17 -15.89
C ASP A 50 7.17 -3.74 -14.78
N GLY A 51 7.40 -2.43 -14.66
CA GLY A 51 8.20 -1.86 -13.57
C GLY A 51 7.60 -2.15 -12.19
N VAL A 52 6.27 -2.08 -12.06
CA VAL A 52 5.56 -2.42 -10.81
C VAL A 52 5.68 -3.90 -10.47
N GLN A 53 5.60 -4.80 -11.46
CA GLN A 53 5.78 -6.23 -11.24
C GLN A 53 7.13 -6.57 -10.61
N ALA A 54 8.18 -5.80 -10.89
CA ALA A 54 9.50 -5.99 -10.28
C ALA A 54 9.57 -5.57 -8.79
N LEU A 55 8.58 -4.81 -8.28
CA LEU A 55 8.54 -4.32 -6.90
C LEU A 55 7.94 -5.32 -5.92
N THR A 56 7.27 -6.37 -6.42
CA THR A 56 6.51 -7.31 -5.61
C THR A 56 6.63 -8.73 -6.15
N ARG A 57 6.51 -9.71 -5.26
CA ARG A 57 6.38 -11.14 -5.65
C ARG A 57 4.93 -11.58 -5.72
N ALA A 58 4.00 -10.75 -5.25
CA ALA A 58 2.58 -11.03 -5.35
C ALA A 58 2.10 -10.90 -6.80
N PRO A 59 1.05 -11.64 -7.20
CA PRO A 59 0.33 -11.38 -8.43
C PRO A 59 -0.14 -9.92 -8.46
N VAL A 60 0.04 -9.28 -9.62
CA VAL A 60 -0.44 -7.92 -9.87
C VAL A 60 -1.64 -8.02 -10.81
N ASP A 61 -2.81 -7.64 -10.30
CA ASP A 61 -4.04 -7.54 -11.06
C ASP A 61 -4.14 -6.16 -11.71
N SER A 62 -4.69 -6.09 -12.92
CA SER A 62 -5.02 -4.82 -13.58
C SER A 62 -6.53 -4.60 -13.55
N ILE A 63 -6.96 -3.48 -12.99
CA ILE A 63 -8.36 -3.09 -12.86
C ILE A 63 -8.59 -1.86 -13.72
N ASP A 64 -9.44 -1.97 -14.73
CA ASP A 64 -9.83 -0.81 -15.54
C ASP A 64 -10.67 0.16 -14.71
N SER A 65 -10.28 1.44 -14.72
CA SER A 65 -10.97 2.50 -13.99
C SER A 65 -11.14 3.76 -14.83
N ALA A 66 -11.95 4.70 -14.34
CA ALA A 66 -12.19 5.98 -14.99
C ALA A 66 -10.91 6.85 -15.17
N ILE A 67 -9.84 6.55 -14.44
CA ILE A 67 -8.55 7.28 -14.52
C ILE A 67 -7.44 6.47 -15.20
N GLY A 68 -7.81 5.38 -15.88
CA GLY A 68 -6.89 4.42 -16.48
C GLY A 68 -6.74 3.14 -15.66
N PRO A 69 -5.92 2.18 -16.12
CA PRO A 69 -5.72 0.91 -15.43
C PRO A 69 -5.01 1.13 -14.09
N ILE A 70 -5.56 0.52 -13.04
CA ILE A 70 -4.98 0.48 -11.69
C ILE A 70 -4.34 -0.90 -11.50
N LEU A 71 -3.07 -0.92 -11.13
CA LEU A 71 -2.36 -2.16 -10.82
C LEU A 71 -2.51 -2.43 -9.33
N ARG A 72 -3.15 -3.53 -8.94
CA ARG A 72 -3.40 -3.88 -7.53
C ARG A 72 -2.69 -5.17 -7.17
N TRP A 73 -2.05 -5.23 -6.01
CA TRP A 73 -1.51 -6.48 -5.48
C TRP A 73 -1.65 -6.54 -3.97
N GLN A 74 -1.64 -7.76 -3.44
CA GLN A 74 -1.70 -8.01 -2.00
C GLN A 74 -0.71 -9.09 -1.60
N GLY A 75 -0.07 -8.89 -0.45
CA GLY A 75 0.79 -9.90 0.17
C GLY A 75 0.67 -9.86 1.68
N GLU A 76 1.08 -10.94 2.33
CA GLU A 76 1.17 -11.02 3.78
C GLU A 76 2.59 -11.41 4.18
N LYS A 77 3.05 -10.85 5.28
CA LYS A 77 4.35 -11.18 5.86
C LYS A 77 4.23 -11.28 7.38
N GLY A 78 4.56 -12.44 7.92
CA GLY A 78 4.74 -12.63 9.35
C GLY A 78 5.94 -11.85 9.87
N GLY A 79 5.79 -11.28 11.06
CA GLY A 79 6.85 -10.59 11.77
C GLY A 79 7.85 -11.58 12.38
N GLU A 80 9.09 -11.10 12.54
CA GLU A 80 10.19 -11.85 13.15
C GLU A 80 10.76 -11.01 14.31
N GLY A 81 11.52 -11.66 15.21
CA GLY A 81 12.14 -10.99 16.36
C GLY A 81 11.12 -10.23 17.21
N ASP A 82 11.31 -8.92 17.35
CA ASP A 82 10.43 -8.02 18.14
C ASP A 82 9.00 -7.90 17.58
N THR A 83 8.75 -8.37 16.36
CA THR A 83 7.43 -8.40 15.72
C THR A 83 6.85 -9.81 15.59
N ALA A 84 7.47 -10.80 16.24
CA ALA A 84 6.91 -12.15 16.29
C ALA A 84 5.48 -12.13 16.87
N GLY A 85 4.57 -12.88 16.24
CA GLY A 85 3.15 -12.86 16.59
C GLY A 85 2.33 -11.73 15.94
N ILE A 86 2.95 -10.92 15.07
CA ILE A 86 2.28 -9.90 14.26
C ILE A 86 2.41 -10.27 12.79
N THR A 87 1.30 -10.34 12.07
CA THR A 87 1.28 -10.44 10.61
C THR A 87 0.94 -9.09 10.01
N THR A 88 1.59 -8.73 8.90
CA THR A 88 1.26 -7.51 8.15
C THR A 88 0.71 -7.86 6.79
N ARG A 89 -0.54 -7.46 6.52
CA ARG A 89 -1.08 -7.42 5.16
C ARG A 89 -0.62 -6.14 4.48
N THR A 90 0.01 -6.31 3.32
CA THR A 90 0.46 -5.22 2.46
C THR A 90 -0.42 -5.19 1.22
N ILE A 91 -0.99 -4.04 0.92
CA ILE A 91 -1.82 -3.82 -0.27
C ILE A 91 -1.15 -2.73 -1.08
N GLY A 92 -0.84 -3.01 -2.34
CA GLY A 92 -0.16 -2.08 -3.21
C GLY A 92 -1.02 -1.68 -4.41
N TYR A 93 -0.84 -0.43 -4.84
CA TYR A 93 -1.53 0.15 -5.98
C TYR A 93 -0.53 0.91 -6.86
N GLY A 94 -0.61 0.70 -8.16
CA GLY A 94 0.16 1.41 -9.18
C GLY A 94 -0.76 2.22 -10.09
N PHE A 95 -0.49 3.52 -10.18
CA PHE A 95 -1.19 4.44 -11.09
C PHE A 95 -0.18 5.03 -12.07
N ALA A 96 -0.27 4.67 -13.35
CA ALA A 96 0.54 5.31 -14.39
C ALA A 96 0.14 6.78 -14.53
N VAL A 97 1.13 7.67 -14.68
CA VAL A 97 0.87 9.09 -14.99
C VAL A 97 0.28 9.17 -16.41
N PRO A 98 -0.89 9.80 -16.61
CA PRO A 98 -1.46 10.01 -17.94
C PRO A 98 -0.51 10.82 -18.81
N ASP A 99 -0.46 10.50 -20.10
CA ASP A 99 0.32 11.23 -21.12
C ASP A 99 1.83 11.36 -20.84
N ALA A 100 2.35 10.64 -19.85
CA ALA A 100 3.78 10.46 -19.67
C ALA A 100 4.33 9.51 -20.75
N ASP A 101 5.65 9.36 -20.77
CA ASP A 101 6.41 8.40 -21.58
C ASP A 101 6.09 6.92 -21.30
N GLY A 102 4.96 6.62 -20.65
CA GLY A 102 4.50 5.29 -20.25
C GLY A 102 5.29 4.66 -19.10
N ARG A 103 6.29 5.37 -18.56
CA ARG A 103 7.27 4.83 -17.60
C ARG A 103 7.07 5.33 -16.17
N ARG A 104 6.36 6.44 -16.00
CA ARG A 104 6.22 7.14 -14.73
C ARG A 104 4.85 6.85 -14.13
N GLY A 105 4.83 6.71 -12.82
CA GLY A 105 3.60 6.49 -12.07
C GLY A 105 3.80 6.74 -10.58
N LEU A 106 2.70 6.62 -9.85
CA LEU A 106 2.70 6.60 -8.40
C LEU A 106 2.49 5.17 -7.93
N VAL A 107 3.25 4.77 -6.90
CA VAL A 107 3.07 3.51 -6.20
C VAL A 107 2.64 3.83 -4.78
N PHE A 108 1.44 3.37 -4.43
CA PHE A 108 0.90 3.41 -3.08
C PHE A 108 1.11 2.05 -2.42
N THR A 109 1.50 2.07 -1.16
CA THR A 109 1.62 0.86 -0.33
C THR A 109 0.89 1.12 0.99
N ALA A 110 -0.16 0.36 1.23
CA ALA A 110 -0.82 0.27 2.52
C ALA A 110 -0.27 -0.91 3.30
N ALA A 111 -0.07 -0.74 4.61
CA ALA A 111 0.30 -1.80 5.53
C ALA A 111 -0.67 -1.82 6.71
N VAL A 112 -1.24 -3.00 6.96
CA VAL A 112 -2.20 -3.30 8.03
C VAL A 112 -1.58 -4.40 8.91
N PRO A 113 -0.87 -4.04 10.00
CA PRO A 113 -0.39 -5.02 10.96
C PRO A 113 -1.52 -5.45 11.91
N TYR A 114 -1.59 -6.75 12.18
CA TYR A 114 -2.54 -7.36 13.10
C TYR A 114 -1.89 -8.52 13.86
N PRO A 115 -2.36 -8.83 15.08
CA PRO A 115 -1.87 -10.00 15.82
C PRO A 115 -2.27 -11.30 15.12
N ASP A 116 -1.41 -12.32 15.22
CA ASP A 116 -1.72 -13.65 14.70
C ASP A 116 -3.00 -14.19 15.38
N GLY A 117 -3.98 -14.61 14.57
CA GLY A 117 -5.30 -15.00 15.05
C GLY A 117 -6.32 -13.87 15.19
N ALA A 118 -6.02 -12.66 14.69
CA ALA A 118 -7.01 -11.59 14.55
C ALA A 118 -8.23 -12.05 13.73
N ASP A 119 -9.40 -11.47 14.05
CA ASP A 119 -10.64 -11.74 13.32
C ASP A 119 -10.47 -11.38 11.82
N PRO A 120 -10.64 -12.34 10.89
CA PRO A 120 -10.55 -12.09 9.46
C PRO A 120 -11.45 -10.94 8.98
N ALA A 121 -12.63 -10.78 9.59
CA ALA A 121 -13.56 -9.71 9.20
C ALA A 121 -12.97 -8.30 9.44
N LEU A 122 -12.13 -8.14 10.47
CA LEU A 122 -11.44 -6.87 10.73
C LEU A 122 -10.35 -6.59 9.69
N ILE A 123 -9.63 -7.63 9.28
CA ILE A 123 -8.56 -7.54 8.29
C ILE A 123 -9.16 -7.21 6.90
N ASP A 124 -10.28 -7.84 6.57
CA ASP A 124 -10.99 -7.61 5.31
C ASP A 124 -11.64 -6.23 5.30
N GLY A 125 -12.25 -5.79 6.41
CA GLY A 125 -12.77 -4.42 6.55
C GLY A 125 -11.69 -3.35 6.43
N ALA A 126 -10.49 -3.59 6.97
CA ALA A 126 -9.35 -2.69 6.77
C ALA A 126 -8.87 -2.68 5.31
N THR A 127 -8.94 -3.83 4.63
CA THR A 127 -8.61 -3.94 3.20
C THR A 127 -9.60 -3.14 2.36
N GLU A 128 -10.91 -3.30 2.59
CA GLU A 128 -11.97 -2.57 1.91
C GLU A 128 -11.89 -1.05 2.15
N LEU A 129 -11.52 -0.63 3.36
CA LEU A 129 -11.27 0.78 3.65
C LEU A 129 -10.11 1.33 2.81
N VAL A 130 -9.01 0.59 2.68
CA VAL A 130 -7.87 0.99 1.84
C VAL A 130 -8.28 1.07 0.37
N ASP A 131 -8.99 0.05 -0.13
CA ASP A 131 -9.54 0.02 -1.50
C ASP A 131 -10.42 1.26 -1.74
N SER A 132 -11.33 1.56 -0.81
CA SER A 132 -12.22 2.73 -0.87
C SER A 132 -11.44 4.05 -0.92
N ILE A 133 -10.37 4.20 -0.12
CA ILE A 133 -9.51 5.39 -0.17
C ILE A 133 -8.86 5.50 -1.55
N MET A 134 -8.33 4.40 -2.10
CA MET A 134 -7.69 4.39 -3.42
C MET A 134 -8.66 4.66 -4.57
N GLU A 135 -9.91 4.21 -4.47
CA GLU A 135 -10.97 4.53 -5.43
C GLU A 135 -11.28 6.02 -5.50
N THR A 136 -10.91 6.82 -4.49
CA THR A 136 -11.05 8.29 -4.53
C THR A 136 -9.90 9.00 -5.24
N PHE A 137 -8.80 8.30 -5.55
CA PHE A 137 -7.64 8.92 -6.19
C PHE A 137 -8.01 9.46 -7.58
N ARG A 138 -7.61 10.70 -7.88
CA ARG A 138 -7.84 11.34 -9.18
C ARG A 138 -6.60 12.13 -9.57
N TRP A 139 -6.22 12.06 -10.84
CA TRP A 139 -5.28 13.01 -11.43
C TRP A 139 -5.93 14.39 -11.50
N ARG A 140 -5.16 15.44 -11.16
CA ARG A 140 -5.57 16.85 -11.27
C ARG A 140 -4.48 17.62 -11.98
#